data_AF-A0A5J4PXM6-F1
#
_entry.id   AF-A0A5J4PXM6-F1
#
_cell.length_a   1.000
_cell.length_b   1.000
_cell.length_c   1.000
_cell.angle_alpha   90.00
_cell.angle_beta   90.00
_cell.angle_gamma   90.00
#
_symmetry.space_group_name_H-M   'P 1'
#
loop_
_entity.id
_entity.type
_entity.pdbx_description
1 polymer ?
#
loop_
_entity_poly.entity_id
_entity_poly.type
_entity_poly.pdbx_seq_one_letter_code
_entity_poly.pdbx_strand_id
1 'polypeptide(L)'
;METGITLQQMDALKCAIGYRPYRVENGIHVSTRNWCGYRQEMPFWEDLVVKGYATKRLHRLFNETVYSLSESGIKYLENVLSVKIKIS
;
A
#
# COMPACT_ATOMS: atom_id res chain seq x y z
N MET A 1 -21.82 2.95 -7.67
CA MET A 1 -20.75 2.29 -8.44
C MET A 1 -19.85 1.61 -7.43
N GLU A 2 -19.80 0.28 -7.41
CA GLU A 2 -18.77 -0.44 -6.64
C GLU A 2 -17.42 -0.21 -7.32
N THR A 3 -16.73 0.86 -6.96
CA THR A 3 -15.32 1.06 -7.32
C THR A 3 -14.45 0.27 -6.34
N GLY A 4 -14.56 -1.07 -6.40
CA GLY A 4 -13.71 -1.96 -5.61
C GLY A 4 -12.25 -1.89 -6.07
N ILE A 5 -11.33 -2.26 -5.18
CA ILE A 5 -9.96 -2.59 -5.58
C ILE A 5 -9.88 -4.08 -5.92
N THR A 6 -9.02 -4.44 -6.88
CA THR A 6 -8.83 -5.84 -7.27
C THR A 6 -8.01 -6.60 -6.24
N LEU A 7 -7.99 -7.94 -6.32
CA LEU A 7 -7.10 -8.77 -5.48
C LEU A 7 -5.62 -8.40 -5.65
N GLN A 8 -5.19 -8.14 -6.89
CA GLN A 8 -3.82 -7.70 -7.17
C GLN A 8 -3.48 -6.37 -6.48
N GLN A 9 -4.43 -5.44 -6.47
CA GLN A 9 -4.26 -4.15 -5.79
C GLN A 9 -4.22 -4.32 -4.27
N MET A 10 -5.10 -5.15 -3.72
CA MET A 10 -5.06 -5.51 -2.30
C MET A 10 -3.71 -6.10 -1.89
N ASP A 11 -3.18 -7.02 -2.70
CA ASP A 11 -1.88 -7.65 -2.43
C ASP A 11 -0.72 -6.66 -2.57
N ALA A 12 -0.80 -5.73 -3.53
CA ALA A 12 0.17 -4.65 -3.66
C ALA A 12 0.19 -3.74 -2.42
N LEU A 13 -0.98 -3.32 -1.93
CA LEU A 13 -1.12 -2.51 -0.73
C LEU A 13 -0.54 -3.23 0.51
N LYS A 14 -0.91 -4.50 0.71
CA LYS A 14 -0.35 -5.36 1.78
C LYS A 14 1.17 -5.49 1.67
N CYS A 15 1.68 -5.68 0.46
CA CYS A 15 3.11 -5.87 0.22
C CYS A 15 3.90 -4.60 0.59
N ALA A 16 3.42 -3.41 0.22
CA ALA A 16 4.08 -2.14 0.49
C ALA A 16 4.31 -1.87 1.99
N ILE A 17 3.44 -2.39 2.85
CA ILE A 17 3.59 -2.34 4.32
C ILE A 17 4.09 -3.66 4.93
N GLY A 18 4.55 -4.60 4.11
CA GLY A 18 5.06 -5.90 4.58
C GLY A 18 4.06 -6.67 5.45
N TYR A 19 2.75 -6.51 5.20
CA TYR A 19 1.71 -7.12 6.03
C TYR A 19 1.82 -8.64 6.04
N ARG A 20 1.74 -9.21 7.24
CA ARG A 20 1.71 -10.64 7.50
C ARG A 20 0.77 -10.89 8.69
N PRO A 21 -0.27 -11.74 8.56
CA PRO A 21 -1.22 -11.97 9.65
C PRO A 21 -0.56 -12.40 10.97
N TYR A 22 0.50 -13.20 10.90
CA TYR A 22 1.25 -13.68 12.07
C TYR A 22 2.14 -12.62 12.75
N ARG A 23 2.25 -11.40 12.19
CA ARG A 23 2.95 -10.26 12.79
C ARG A 23 1.99 -9.25 13.43
N VAL A 24 0.70 -9.57 13.47
CA VAL A 24 -0.31 -8.75 14.12
C VAL A 24 -0.35 -9.14 15.60
N GLU A 25 -0.04 -8.17 16.46
CA GLU A 25 -0.07 -8.35 17.91
C GLU A 25 -1.10 -7.38 18.50
N ASN A 26 -2.04 -7.89 19.31
CA ASN A 26 -3.12 -7.10 19.91
C ASN A 26 -3.92 -6.26 18.87
N GLY A 27 -4.13 -6.83 17.68
CA GLY A 27 -4.83 -6.15 16.58
C GLY A 27 -4.02 -5.03 15.91
N ILE A 28 -2.71 -4.94 16.17
CA ILE A 28 -1.83 -3.92 15.59
C ILE A 28 -0.77 -4.59 14.71
N HIS A 29 -0.66 -4.12 13.46
CA HIS A 29 0.46 -4.40 12.56
C HIS A 29 1.43 -3.22 12.60
N VAL A 30 2.67 -3.45 13.01
CA VAL A 30 3.75 -2.45 12.93
C VAL A 30 4.55 -2.70 11.65
N SER A 31 4.61 -1.69 10.79
CA SER A 31 5.39 -1.73 9.56
C SER A 31 6.59 -0.79 9.65
N THR A 32 7.75 -1.28 9.22
CA THR A 32 8.97 -0.47 9.04
C THR A 32 9.08 0.14 7.65
N ARG A 33 8.07 -0.09 6.79
CA ARG A 33 8.03 0.45 5.42
C ARG A 33 6.62 0.82 5.00
N ASN A 34 6.53 1.71 4.03
CA ASN A 34 5.30 2.02 3.32
C ASN A 34 5.63 2.36 1.87
N TRP A 35 6.33 1.47 1.18
CA TRP A 35 6.70 1.72 -0.20
C TRP A 35 7.04 0.45 -0.98
N CYS A 36 6.84 0.51 -2.29
CA CYS A 36 7.31 -0.45 -3.29
C CYS A 36 7.93 0.29 -4.47
N GLY A 37 9.14 -0.10 -4.86
CA GLY A 37 9.84 0.42 -6.05
C GLY A 37 9.67 -0.50 -7.25
N TYR A 38 9.51 0.08 -8.43
CA TYR A 38 9.45 -0.61 -9.71
C TYR A 38 10.27 0.16 -10.75
N ARG A 39 10.90 -0.55 -11.70
CA ARG A 39 11.65 0.06 -12.80
C ARG A 39 10.77 0.77 -13.84
N GLN A 40 9.47 0.51 -13.80
CA GLN A 40 8.47 1.10 -14.69
C GLN A 40 7.18 1.35 -13.91
N GLU A 41 6.31 2.19 -14.45
CA GLU A 41 4.99 2.39 -13.87
C GLU A 41 4.14 1.12 -13.97
N MET A 42 3.41 0.82 -12.90
CA MET A 42 2.61 -0.38 -12.78
C MET A 42 1.13 -0.02 -12.87
N PRO A 43 0.36 -0.52 -13.88
CA PRO A 43 -1.02 -0.11 -14.09
C PRO A 43 -1.94 -0.25 -12.87
N PHE A 44 -1.77 -1.33 -12.09
CA PHE A 44 -2.56 -1.55 -10.87
C PHE A 44 -2.25 -0.53 -9.76
N TRP A 45 -1.03 0.00 -9.71
CA TRP A 45 -0.67 1.08 -8.80
C TRP A 45 -1.14 2.44 -9.33
N GLU A 46 -1.07 2.69 -10.63
CA GLU A 46 -1.59 3.92 -11.23
C GLU A 46 -3.09 4.09 -10.94
N ASP A 47 -3.89 3.02 -11.07
CA ASP A 47 -5.31 3.05 -10.70
C ASP A 47 -5.51 3.32 -9.18
N LEU A 48 -4.66 2.77 -8.31
CA LEU A 48 -4.68 3.07 -6.88
C LEU A 48 -4.34 4.55 -6.58
N VAL A 49 -3.45 5.16 -7.35
CA VAL A 49 -3.12 6.59 -7.26
C VAL A 49 -4.32 7.43 -7.69
N VAL A 50 -4.96 7.10 -8.81
CA VAL A 50 -6.19 7.78 -9.29
C VAL A 50 -7.33 7.67 -8.27
N LYS A 51 -7.48 6.51 -7.62
CA LYS A 51 -8.45 6.29 -6.52
C LYS A 51 -8.06 6.96 -5.20
N GLY A 52 -6.87 7.55 -5.11
CA GLY A 52 -6.37 8.24 -3.94
C GLY A 52 -5.87 7.33 -2.81
N TYR A 53 -5.75 6.01 -3.02
CA TYR A 53 -5.23 5.06 -2.03
C TYR A 53 -3.70 4.96 -2.01
N ALA A 54 -3.03 5.50 -3.03
CA ALA A 54 -1.58 5.49 -3.13
C ALA A 54 -1.05 6.86 -3.57
N THR A 55 0.24 7.09 -3.30
CA THR A 55 1.01 8.19 -3.86
C THR A 55 2.16 7.62 -4.69
N LYS A 56 2.63 8.40 -5.68
CA LYS A 56 3.72 8.05 -6.60
C LYS A 56 4.83 9.09 -6.51
N ARG A 57 6.08 8.65 -6.54
CA ARG A 57 7.27 9.50 -6.67
C ARG A 57 8.35 8.81 -7.50
N LEU A 58 9.21 9.60 -8.14
CA LEU A 58 10.38 9.10 -8.86
C LEU A 58 11.61 9.10 -7.93
N HIS A 59 12.24 7.93 -7.75
CA HIS A 59 13.51 7.81 -7.04
C HIS A 59 14.68 8.01 -8.01
N ARG A 60 15.15 9.26 -8.12
CA ARG A 60 16.11 9.68 -9.15
C ARG A 60 17.43 8.89 -9.17
N LEU A 61 17.94 8.45 -8.02
CA LEU A 61 19.22 7.72 -7.95
C LEU A 61 19.15 6.32 -8.56
N PHE A 62 17.97 5.70 -8.58
CA PHE A 62 17.77 4.34 -9.08
C PHE A 62 16.90 4.30 -10.33
N ASN A 63 16.40 5.46 -10.77
CA ASN A 63 15.43 5.59 -11.86
C ASN A 63 14.21 4.66 -11.66
N GLU A 64 13.69 4.60 -10.43
CA GLU A 64 12.55 3.75 -10.06
C GLU A 64 11.33 4.59 -9.72
N THR A 65 10.17 4.12 -10.17
CA THR A 65 8.88 4.61 -9.68
C THR A 65 8.60 3.96 -8.33
N VAL A 66 8.44 4.80 -7.30
CA VAL A 66 8.14 4.37 -5.95
C VAL A 66 6.70 4.73 -5.63
N TYR A 67 5.93 3.72 -5.24
CA TYR A 67 4.57 3.87 -4.75
C TYR A 67 4.54 3.69 -3.24
N SER A 68 3.69 4.46 -2.57
CA SER A 68 3.45 4.40 -1.12
C SER A 68 1.95 4.48 -0.86
N LEU A 69 1.46 3.89 0.24
CA LEU A 69 0.07 4.10 0.62
C LEU A 69 -0.12 5.54 1.09
N SER A 70 -1.22 6.15 0.66
CA SER A 70 -1.72 7.39 1.26
C SER A 70 -2.38 7.10 2.61
N GLU A 71 -2.76 8.15 3.35
CA GLU A 71 -3.53 7.99 4.59
C GLU A 71 -4.86 7.26 4.37
N SER A 72 -5.56 7.57 3.27
CA SER A 72 -6.81 6.88 2.91
C SER A 72 -6.56 5.42 2.52
N GLY A 73 -5.44 5.11 1.86
CA GLY A 73 -5.04 3.74 1.58
C GLY A 73 -4.74 2.92 2.83
N ILE A 74 -4.08 3.53 3.83
CA ILE A 74 -3.84 2.91 5.13
C ILE A 74 -5.17 2.64 5.83
N LYS A 75 -6.04 3.65 5.97
CA LYS A 75 -7.37 3.51 6.60
C LYS A 75 -8.22 2.44 5.91
N TYR A 76 -8.15 2.39 4.58
CA TYR A 76 -8.82 1.37 3.80
C TYR A 76 -8.34 -0.04 4.19
N LEU A 77 -7.02 -0.27 4.26
CA LEU A 77 -6.47 -1.54 4.70
C LEU A 77 -6.82 -1.88 6.14
N GLU A 78 -6.77 -0.92 7.06
CA GLU A 78 -7.14 -1.12 8.46
C GLU A 78 -8.58 -1.66 8.57
N ASN A 79 -9.50 -1.05 7.82
CA ASN A 79 -10.91 -1.47 7.78
C ASN A 79 -11.09 -2.87 7.19
N VAL A 80 -10.45 -3.16 6.05
CA VAL A 80 -10.62 -4.48 5.39
C VAL A 80 -9.99 -5.60 6.21
N LEU A 81 -8.85 -5.34 6.85
CA LEU A 81 -8.12 -6.34 7.63
C LEU A 81 -8.59 -6.42 9.08
N SER A 82 -9.41 -5.46 9.54
CA SER A 82 -9.80 -5.30 10.95
C SER A 82 -8.58 -5.24 11.88
N VAL A 83 -7.55 -4.48 11.48
CA VAL A 83 -6.33 -4.25 12.26
C VAL A 83 -5.95 -2.77 12.23
N LYS A 84 -5.23 -2.29 13.24
CA LYS A 84 -4.56 -0.99 13.21
C LYS A 84 -3.18 -1.11 12.56
N ILE A 85 -2.81 -0.18 11.69
CA ILE A 85 -1.51 -0.16 11.03
C ILE A 85 -0.71 1.03 11.58
N LYS A 86 0.45 0.76 12.18
CA LYS A 86 1.41 1.78 12.58
C LYS A 86 2.63 1.70 11.68
N ILE A 87 2.92 2.79 10.97
CA ILE A 87 4.16 2.91 10.20
C ILE A 87 5.19 3.60 11.10
N SER A 88 6.33 2.94 11.31
CA SER A 88 7.46 3.44 12.09
C SER A 88 8.51 4.15 11.24
#